data_AF-A0A9E3RWL3-F1
#
_entry.id   AF-A0A9E3RWL3-F1
#
_cell.length_a   1.000
_cell.length_b   1.000
_cell.length_c   1.000
_cell.angle_alpha   90.00
_cell.angle_beta   90.00
_cell.angle_gamma   90.00
#
_symmetry.space_group_name_H-M   'P 1'
#
loop_
_entity.id
_entity.type
_entity.pdbx_description
1 polymer ?
#
loop_
_entity_poly.entity_id
_entity_poly.type
_entity_poly.pdbx_seq_one_letter_code
_entity_poly.pdbx_strand_id
1 'polypeptide(L)' 'MSMAGGLGLPLLPETLRDKPKDSLVATILYGRPGTAMPPWKPFLTEPEAEWIVDLLLKGQF' A
#
# COMPACT_ATOMS: atom_id res chain seq x y z
N MET A 1 4.99 12.29 -10.68
CA MET A 1 4.82 12.16 -9.22
C MET A 1 5.81 11.10 -8.74
N SER A 2 6.48 11.25 -7.61
CA SER A 2 7.44 10.25 -7.10
C SER A 2 6.85 9.45 -5.94
N MET A 3 7.26 8.18 -5.80
CA MET A 3 6.85 7.31 -4.68
C MET A 3 7.63 7.59 -3.38
N ALA A 4 8.46 8.63 -3.39
CA ALA A 4 9.25 9.09 -2.25
C ALA A 4 8.41 9.78 -1.16
N GLY A 5 7.11 9.97 -1.38
CA GLY A 5 6.17 10.51 -0.39
C GLY A 5 5.58 11.88 -0.74
N GLY A 6 4.77 12.40 0.17
CA GLY A 6 4.01 13.65 0.05
C GLY A 6 3.22 13.90 1.34
N LEU A 7 1.90 13.90 1.29
CA LEU A 7 1.05 13.88 2.50
C LEU A 7 1.11 12.52 3.24
N GLY A 8 1.55 11.46 2.58
CA GLY A 8 1.73 10.12 3.13
C GLY A 8 3.19 9.69 3.21
N LEU A 9 3.44 8.57 3.91
CA LEU A 9 4.76 7.95 4.00
C LEU A 9 5.26 7.48 2.62
N PRO A 10 6.59 7.41 2.41
CA PRO A 10 7.15 6.86 1.19
C PRO A 10 6.70 5.41 0.98
N LEU A 11 6.41 5.06 -0.27
CA LEU A 11 6.01 3.71 -0.70
C LEU A 11 7.15 3.02 -1.46
N LEU A 12 8.39 3.34 -1.11
CA LEU A 12 9.59 2.75 -1.70
C LEU A 12 9.80 1.31 -1.17
N PRO A 13 10.39 0.40 -1.97
CA PRO A 13 10.67 -0.98 -1.55
C PRO A 13 11.39 -1.07 -0.20
N GLU A 14 12.40 -0.22 0.00
CA GLU A 14 13.21 -0.16 1.22
C GLU A 14 12.42 0.28 2.46
N THR A 15 11.34 1.04 2.29
CA THR A 15 10.43 1.44 3.37
C THR A 15 9.41 0.36 3.71
N LEU A 16 9.15 -0.55 2.76
CA LEU A 16 8.08 -1.55 2.84
C LEU A 16 8.60 -2.96 3.15
N ARG A 17 9.88 -3.27 2.88
CA ARG A 17 10.50 -4.61 3.03
C ARG A 17 10.25 -5.32 4.37
N ASP A 18 10.19 -4.57 5.47
CA ASP A 18 10.06 -5.16 6.81
C ASP A 18 8.58 -5.25 7.26
N LYS A 19 7.64 -4.87 6.38
CA LYS A 19 6.19 -4.95 6.66
C LYS A 19 5.64 -6.25 6.07
N PRO A 20 4.84 -7.03 6.82
CA PRO A 20 4.20 -8.22 6.28
C PRO A 20 3.31 -7.88 5.09
N LYS A 21 3.39 -8.67 4.01
CA LYS A 21 2.58 -8.47 2.79
C LYS A 21 1.08 -8.34 3.12
N ASP A 22 0.55 -9.26 3.92
CA ASP A 22 -0.87 -9.27 4.29
C ASP A 22 -1.29 -8.00 5.05
N SER A 23 -0.39 -7.42 5.85
CA SER A 23 -0.65 -6.16 6.54
C SER A 23 -0.69 -4.96 5.58
N LEU A 24 0.09 -5.00 4.49
CA LEU A 24 0.04 -4.00 3.42
C LEU A 24 -1.25 -4.14 2.61
N VAL A 25 -1.64 -5.36 2.26
CA VAL A 25 -2.92 -5.66 1.59
C VAL A 25 -4.08 -5.17 2.44
N ALA A 26 -4.11 -5.51 3.73
CA ALA A 26 -5.12 -5.04 4.67
C ALA A 26 -5.14 -3.50 4.78
N THR A 27 -3.97 -2.84 4.77
CA THR A 27 -3.90 -1.37 4.76
C THR A 27 -4.56 -0.77 3.51
N ILE A 28 -4.39 -1.38 2.33
CA ILE A 28 -5.05 -0.91 1.09
C ILE A 28 -6.56 -1.13 1.18
N LEU A 29 -7.01 -2.34 1.54
CA LEU A 29 -8.44 -2.66 1.53
C LEU A 29 -9.21 -1.92 2.62
N TYR A 30 -8.67 -1.85 3.83
CA TYR A 30 -9.38 -1.37 5.02
C TYR A 30 -8.92 0.00 5.51
N GLY A 31 -7.89 0.58 4.88
CA GLY A 31 -7.33 1.85 5.31
C GLY A 31 -6.67 1.77 6.68
N ARG A 32 -6.45 2.93 7.29
CA ARG A 32 -5.98 3.03 8.68
C ARG A 32 -6.80 4.09 9.42
N PRO A 33 -7.67 3.69 10.38
CA PRO A 33 -8.46 4.61 11.18
C PRO A 33 -7.59 5.69 11.83
N GLY A 34 -8.07 6.94 11.82
CA GLY A 34 -7.33 8.08 12.39
C GLY A 34 -6.17 8.58 11.52
N THR A 35 -6.03 8.11 10.28
CA THR A 35 -5.04 8.60 9.32
C THR A 35 -5.69 9.03 8.00
N ALA A 36 -4.94 9.66 7.11
CA ALA A 36 -5.39 10.00 5.76
C ALA A 36 -5.43 8.80 4.79
N MET A 37 -5.23 7.56 5.26
CA MET A 37 -5.28 6.33 4.44
C MET A 37 -6.71 5.76 4.43
N PRO A 38 -7.52 5.98 3.39
CA PRO A 38 -8.89 5.48 3.33
C PRO A 38 -8.96 3.99 2.98
N PRO A 39 -10.10 3.31 3.26
CA PRO A 39 -10.37 1.97 2.79
C PRO A 39 -10.71 1.95 1.30
N TRP A 40 -10.06 1.07 0.54
CA TRP A 40 -10.33 0.89 -0.90
C TRP A 40 -11.14 -0.36 -1.24
N LYS A 41 -11.52 -1.18 -0.25
CA LYS A 41 -12.33 -2.41 -0.47
C LYS A 41 -13.61 -2.23 -1.29
N PRO A 42 -14.32 -1.08 -1.28
CA PRO A 42 -15.46 -0.89 -2.18
C PRO A 42 -15.09 -0.83 -3.67
N PHE A 43 -13.82 -0.62 -4.00
CA PHE A 43 -13.31 -0.41 -5.37
C PHE A 43 -12.25 -1.43 -5.80
N LEU A 44 -11.65 -2.15 -4.86
CA LEU A 44 -10.57 -3.12 -5.10
C LEU A 44 -10.89 -4.46 -4.48
N THR A 45 -10.62 -5.52 -5.24
CA THR A 45 -10.60 -6.90 -4.75
C THR A 45 -9.29 -7.21 -4.03
N GLU A 46 -9.29 -8.30 -3.26
CA GLU A 46 -8.09 -8.76 -2.55
C GLU A 46 -6.95 -9.17 -3.49
N PRO A 47 -7.17 -9.92 -4.59
CA PRO A 47 -6.11 -10.20 -5.56
C PRO A 47 -5.52 -8.94 -6.24
N GLU A 48 -6.35 -7.92 -6.51
CA GLU A 48 -5.85 -6.64 -7.04
C GLU A 48 -4.99 -5.90 -6.02
N ALA A 49 -5.38 -5.90 -4.75
CA ALA A 49 -4.57 -5.33 -3.69
C ALA A 49 -3.25 -6.09 -3.47
N GLU A 50 -3.26 -7.42 -3.54
CA GLU A 50 -2.04 -8.24 -3.53
C GLU A 50 -1.09 -7.89 -4.68
N TRP A 51 -1.63 -7.75 -5.89
CA TRP A 51 -0.86 -7.37 -7.07
C TRP A 51 -0.22 -5.98 -6.92
N ILE A 52 -0.97 -5.00 -6.39
CA ILE A 52 -0.42 -3.66 -6.09
C ILE A 52 0.73 -3.76 -5.08
N VAL A 53 0.57 -4.54 -4.01
CA VAL A 53 1.63 -4.73 -3.01
C VAL A 53 2.87 -5.38 -3.62
N ASP A 54 2.71 -6.34 -4.54
CA ASP A 54 3.83 -6.95 -5.23
C ASP A 54 4.59 -5.95 -6.11
N LEU A 55 3.88 -5.06 -6.81
CA LEU A 55 4.52 -3.97 -7.55
C LEU A 55 5.27 -3.02 -6.60
N LEU A 56 4.67 -2.68 -5.45
CA LEU A 56 5.25 -1.81 -4.40
C LEU A 56 6.56 -2.38 -3.86
N LEU A 57 6.58 -3.67 -3.54
CA LEU A 57 7.77 -4.34 -3.03
C LEU A 57 8.86 -4.50 -4.11
N LYS A 58 8.49 -4.59 -5.39
CA LYS A 58 9.44 -4.64 -6.51
C LYS A 58 9.91 -3.27 -6.99
N GLY A 59 9.26 -2.19 -6.56
CA GLY A 59 9.57 -0.82 -6.99
C GLY A 59 9.24 -0.56 -8.46
N GLN A 60 8.18 -1.18 -8.98
CA GLN A 60 7.82 -1.16 -10.40
C GLN A 60 6.79 -0.07 -10.75
N PHE A 61 7.15 1.22 -10.61
CA PHE A 61 6.31 2.38 -10.97
C PHE A 61 7.14 3.56 -11.49
#